data_AF-A0A820SWL0-F1
#
_entry.id   AF-A0A820SWL0-F1
#
_cell.length_a   1.000
_cell.length_b   1.000
_cell.length_c   1.000
_cell.angle_alpha   90.00
_cell.angle_beta   90.00
_cell.angle_gamma   90.00
#
_symmetry.space_group_name_H-M   'P 1'
#
loop_
_entity.id
_entity.type
_entity.pdbx_description
1 polymer ?
#
loop_
_entity_poly.entity_id
_entity_poly.type
_entity_poly.pdbx_seq_one_letter_code
_entity_poly.pdbx_strand_id
1 'polypeptide(L)'
;MKYKDIVATSEQEKANVFAEFFHSEIYAAPNNTLPFHDQVSKQVNIIKHRMRTVSDIKWKKITPEEVKWHIKQLRNSATGPDNIHNRCLKNYTSQLIDHLTLLFNSIVDVGYIPSMWKKANIILLLKPNKDKHQPSSYRPISLLSCLGKLLERIIKQRLLLKLNRRNILPQHQAGFRPKKSTMYNIVRIERYIKSQLHHPIKRRHAAAIFFDIKAAFDSVWHEGLIYKFNDLRLPTYIIKYIISFLENRTATVELDNTLS
;
A
#
# COMPACT_ATOMS: atom_id res chain seq x y z
N MET A 1 15.77 19.70 -15.71
CA MET A 1 15.61 19.22 -14.32
C MET A 1 16.98 19.28 -13.67
N LYS A 2 17.10 19.72 -12.42
CA LYS A 2 18.39 19.67 -11.72
C LYS A 2 18.29 18.73 -10.53
N TYR A 3 19.23 17.81 -10.42
CA TYR A 3 19.38 16.95 -9.25
C TYR A 3 20.87 16.65 -9.05
N LYS A 4 21.38 16.91 -7.84
CA LYS A 4 22.83 16.93 -7.56
C LYS A 4 23.56 17.80 -8.61
N ASP A 5 24.60 17.27 -9.23
CA ASP A 5 25.41 17.95 -10.26
C ASP A 5 24.90 17.71 -11.69
N ILE A 6 23.77 17.01 -11.86
CA ILE A 6 23.20 16.66 -13.17
C ILE A 6 22.14 17.69 -13.56
N VAL A 7 22.28 18.23 -14.78
CA VAL A 7 21.26 19.04 -15.45
C VAL A 7 20.69 18.23 -16.61
N ALA A 8 19.50 17.66 -16.40
CA ALA A 8 18.79 16.89 -17.41
C ALA A 8 17.94 17.78 -18.31
N THR A 9 18.11 17.61 -19.62
CA THR A 9 17.46 18.40 -20.68
C THR A 9 16.52 17.58 -21.54
N SER A 10 16.91 16.35 -21.91
CA SER A 10 16.04 15.41 -22.65
C SER A 10 15.03 14.71 -21.75
N GLU A 11 13.92 14.23 -22.29
CA GLU A 11 12.90 13.51 -21.49
C GLU A 11 13.45 12.21 -20.89
N GLN A 12 14.36 11.53 -21.59
CA GLN A 12 15.06 10.34 -21.07
C GLN A 12 15.95 10.70 -19.87
N GLU A 13 16.76 11.76 -19.98
CA GLU A 13 17.59 12.21 -18.86
C GLU A 13 16.75 12.61 -17.66
N LYS A 14 15.61 13.28 -17.89
CA LYS A 14 14.69 13.66 -16.81
C LYS A 14 14.08 12.42 -16.15
N ALA A 15 13.63 11.43 -16.92
CA ALA A 15 13.10 10.17 -16.39
C ALA A 15 14.15 9.45 -15.52
N ASN A 16 15.40 9.39 -15.97
CA ASN A 16 16.51 8.80 -15.22
C ASN A 16 16.81 9.59 -13.92
N VAL A 17 16.83 10.92 -13.98
CA VAL A 17 17.01 11.79 -12.79
C VAL A 17 15.90 11.55 -11.77
N PHE A 18 14.66 11.42 -12.20
CA PHE A 18 13.56 11.07 -11.31
C PHE A 18 13.72 9.68 -10.70
N ALA A 19 14.05 8.68 -11.52
CA ALA A 19 14.27 7.32 -11.05
C ALA A 19 15.37 7.27 -9.99
N GLU A 20 16.50 7.94 -10.21
CA GLU A 20 17.59 8.04 -9.25
C GLU A 20 17.17 8.75 -7.97
N PHE A 21 16.49 9.90 -8.08
CA PHE A 21 15.98 10.65 -6.93
C PHE A 21 15.04 9.80 -6.08
N PHE A 22 14.05 9.15 -6.68
CA PHE A 22 13.09 8.33 -5.93
C PHE A 22 13.76 7.11 -5.32
N HIS A 23 14.68 6.45 -6.05
CA HIS A 23 15.42 5.30 -5.53
C HIS A 23 16.26 5.67 -4.30
N SER A 24 16.99 6.79 -4.35
CA SER A 24 17.96 7.18 -3.33
C SER A 24 17.37 7.97 -2.16
N GLU A 25 16.34 8.78 -2.37
CA GLU A 25 15.82 9.70 -1.34
C GLU A 25 14.48 9.27 -0.75
N ILE A 26 13.69 8.49 -1.50
CA ILE A 26 12.31 8.14 -1.12
C ILE A 26 12.16 6.66 -0.81
N TYR A 27 12.72 5.80 -1.66
CA TYR A 27 12.67 4.33 -1.52
C TYR A 27 13.92 3.75 -0.88
N ALA A 28 14.88 4.58 -0.47
CA ALA A 28 16.04 4.10 0.26
C ALA A 28 15.57 3.42 1.55
N ALA A 29 16.13 2.24 1.81
CA ALA A 29 15.86 1.53 3.04
C ALA A 29 16.24 2.44 4.22
N PRO A 30 15.36 2.61 5.22
CA PRO A 30 15.71 3.40 6.39
C PRO A 30 16.98 2.82 7.02
N ASN A 31 17.92 3.67 7.42
CA ASN A 31 19.07 3.24 8.22
C ASN A 31 18.52 2.55 9.47
N ASN A 32 18.84 1.27 9.62
CA ASN A 32 18.31 0.39 10.65
C ASN A 32 18.93 0.68 12.03
N THR A 33 18.74 1.90 12.54
CA THR A 33 19.33 2.40 13.79
C THR A 33 18.48 2.10 15.02
N LEU A 34 17.35 1.41 14.85
CA LEU A 34 16.46 1.07 15.97
C LEU A 34 17.13 0.03 16.88
N PRO A 35 17.16 0.22 18.21
CA PRO A 35 17.84 -0.69 19.14
C PRO A 35 17.38 -2.15 19.08
N PHE A 36 16.14 -2.39 18.66
CA PHE A 36 15.51 -3.71 18.56
C PHE A 36 15.55 -4.29 17.13
N HIS A 37 16.20 -3.62 16.18
CA HIS A 37 16.19 -4.02 14.79
C HIS A 37 16.70 -5.46 14.61
N ASP A 38 17.88 -5.78 15.12
CA ASP A 38 18.50 -7.10 14.98
C ASP A 38 17.63 -8.23 15.54
N GLN A 39 16.96 -7.99 16.67
CA GLN A 39 16.03 -8.96 17.25
C GLN A 39 14.83 -9.19 16.34
N VAL A 40 14.27 -8.12 15.78
CA VAL A 40 13.15 -8.22 14.84
C VAL A 40 13.56 -8.91 13.55
N SER A 41 14.73 -8.60 12.97
CA SER A 41 15.23 -9.25 11.76
C SER A 41 15.42 -10.75 11.96
N LYS A 42 15.97 -11.18 13.10
CA LYS A 42 16.09 -12.61 13.46
C LYS A 42 14.72 -13.30 13.48
N GLN A 43 13.73 -12.69 14.14
CA GLN A 43 12.36 -13.22 14.20
C GLN A 43 11.70 -13.27 12.82
N VAL A 44 11.88 -12.22 12.01
CA VAL A 44 11.33 -12.14 10.66
C VAL A 44 11.92 -13.22 9.75
N ASN A 45 13.22 -13.51 9.87
CA ASN A 45 13.85 -14.61 9.11
C ASN A 45 13.24 -15.97 9.47
N ILE A 46 12.98 -16.23 10.76
CA ILE A 46 12.28 -17.43 11.22
C ILE A 46 10.86 -17.49 10.63
N ILE A 47 10.13 -16.37 10.69
CA ILE A 47 8.78 -16.27 10.11
C ILE A 47 8.81 -16.57 8.62
N LYS A 48 9.71 -15.94 7.85
CA LYS A 48 9.84 -16.16 6.41
C LYS A 48 10.17 -17.61 6.08
N HIS A 49 11.09 -18.23 6.82
CA HIS A 49 11.43 -19.64 6.64
C HIS A 49 10.20 -20.54 6.89
N ARG A 50 9.48 -20.33 8.00
CA ARG A 50 8.24 -21.05 8.30
C ARG A 50 7.17 -20.87 7.20
N MET A 51 7.01 -19.67 6.67
CA MET A 51 6.02 -19.41 5.62
C MET A 51 6.35 -20.12 4.29
N ARG A 52 7.62 -20.48 4.05
CA ARG A 52 8.04 -21.27 2.88
C ARG A 52 7.76 -22.77 3.07
N THR A 53 7.86 -23.29 4.28
CA THR A 53 7.70 -24.73 4.56
C THR A 53 6.25 -25.16 4.83
N VAL A 54 5.37 -24.23 5.21
CA VAL A 54 3.95 -24.54 5.41
C VAL A 54 3.25 -24.72 4.04
N SER A 55 2.96 -25.97 3.70
CA SER A 55 2.25 -26.39 2.48
C SER A 55 0.73 -26.35 2.61
N ASP A 56 0.18 -26.70 3.78
CA ASP A 56 -1.28 -26.83 3.97
C ASP A 56 -1.89 -25.66 4.75
N ILE A 57 -1.95 -24.49 4.11
CA ILE A 57 -2.69 -23.37 4.69
C ILE A 57 -4.18 -23.64 4.48
N LYS A 58 -4.91 -23.98 5.54
CA LYS A 58 -6.38 -24.02 5.48
C LYS A 58 -6.92 -22.59 5.41
N TRP A 59 -7.49 -22.21 4.27
CA TRP A 59 -8.17 -20.94 4.08
C TRP A 59 -9.42 -21.10 3.22
N LYS A 60 -10.38 -20.19 3.38
CA LYS A 60 -11.62 -20.20 2.58
C LYS A 60 -11.29 -19.76 1.16
N LYS A 61 -11.46 -20.61 0.14
CA LYS A 61 -11.20 -20.24 -1.26
C LYS A 61 -11.98 -19.01 -1.71
N ILE A 62 -11.45 -18.31 -2.69
CA ILE A 62 -12.13 -17.22 -3.41
C ILE A 62 -13.18 -17.87 -4.32
N THR A 63 -14.40 -17.32 -4.31
CA THR A 63 -15.49 -17.81 -5.17
C THR A 63 -15.69 -16.92 -6.39
N PRO A 64 -16.30 -17.43 -7.48
CA PRO A 64 -16.66 -16.63 -8.64
C PRO A 64 -17.50 -15.39 -8.30
N GLU A 65 -18.40 -15.50 -7.32
CA GLU A 65 -19.27 -14.41 -6.87
C GLU A 65 -18.47 -13.30 -6.19
N GLU A 66 -17.45 -13.67 -5.39
CA GLU A 66 -16.55 -12.72 -4.76
C GLU A 66 -15.77 -11.93 -5.83
N VAL A 67 -15.24 -12.63 -6.84
CA VAL A 67 -14.55 -12.00 -7.97
C VAL A 67 -15.48 -11.05 -8.73
N LYS A 68 -16.68 -11.51 -9.12
CA LYS A 68 -17.70 -10.69 -9.80
C LYS A 68 -18.06 -9.45 -8.97
N TRP A 69 -18.25 -9.62 -7.66
CA TRP A 69 -18.59 -8.50 -6.77
C TRP A 69 -17.48 -7.45 -6.76
N HIS A 70 -16.21 -7.86 -6.68
CA HIS A 70 -15.09 -6.93 -6.72
C HIS A 70 -14.92 -6.24 -8.08
N ILE A 71 -15.13 -6.95 -9.20
CA ILE A 71 -15.09 -6.38 -10.55
C ILE A 71 -16.13 -5.28 -10.73
N LYS A 72 -17.37 -5.49 -10.27
CA LYS A 72 -18.45 -4.50 -10.35
C LYS A 72 -18.10 -3.18 -9.65
N GLN A 73 -17.25 -3.25 -8.62
CA GLN A 73 -16.83 -2.10 -7.82
C GLN A 73 -15.60 -1.38 -8.40
N LEU A 74 -15.03 -1.84 -9.53
CA LEU A 74 -13.89 -1.19 -10.17
C LEU A 74 -14.32 0.16 -10.76
N ARG A 75 -13.49 1.18 -10.56
CA ARG A 75 -13.60 2.46 -11.27
C ARG A 75 -12.68 2.45 -12.47
N ASN A 76 -12.95 3.26 -13.49
CA ASN A 76 -12.00 3.42 -14.58
C ASN A 76 -10.73 4.09 -14.04
N SER A 77 -9.57 3.56 -14.40
CA SER A 77 -8.25 4.06 -14.00
C SER A 77 -7.25 3.82 -15.12
N ALA A 78 -6.09 4.48 -15.03
CA ALA A 78 -4.93 4.16 -15.85
C ALA A 78 -4.50 2.69 -15.67
N THR A 79 -3.88 2.15 -16.72
CA THR A 79 -3.34 0.78 -16.77
C THR A 79 -2.02 0.68 -16.03
N GLY A 80 -1.63 -0.54 -15.67
CA GLY A 80 -0.24 -0.82 -15.27
C GLY A 80 0.60 -1.17 -16.50
N PRO A 81 1.79 -1.77 -16.28
CA PRO A 81 2.69 -2.19 -17.35
C PRO A 81 2.09 -3.23 -18.33
N ASP A 82 0.99 -3.89 -17.94
CA ASP A 82 0.28 -4.88 -18.75
C ASP A 82 -0.70 -4.25 -19.77
N ASN A 83 -0.93 -2.94 -19.71
CA ASN A 83 -1.88 -2.22 -20.57
C ASN A 83 -3.32 -2.75 -20.52
N ILE A 84 -3.71 -3.46 -19.45
CA ILE A 84 -5.07 -3.98 -19.27
C ILE A 84 -5.90 -2.97 -18.47
N HIS A 85 -6.97 -2.45 -19.08
CA HIS A 85 -7.92 -1.57 -18.40
C HIS A 85 -8.93 -2.35 -17.54
N ASN A 86 -9.38 -1.72 -16.45
CA ASN A 86 -10.51 -2.22 -15.65
C ASN A 86 -11.79 -2.41 -16.49
N ARG A 87 -11.90 -1.70 -17.63
CA ARG A 87 -13.00 -1.83 -18.59
C ARG A 87 -13.05 -3.24 -19.20
N CYS A 88 -11.90 -3.83 -19.51
CA CYS A 88 -11.80 -5.19 -20.02
C CYS A 88 -12.35 -6.19 -18.99
N LEU A 89 -12.05 -5.98 -17.70
CA LEU A 89 -12.56 -6.82 -16.63
C LEU A 89 -14.06 -6.66 -16.40
N LYS A 90 -14.65 -5.50 -16.70
CA LYS A 90 -16.10 -5.27 -16.56
C LYS A 90 -16.92 -5.97 -17.64
N ASN A 91 -16.34 -6.19 -18.82
CA ASN A 91 -16.95 -6.92 -19.93
C ASN A 91 -16.62 -8.42 -19.84
N TYR A 92 -16.74 -9.00 -18.65
CA TYR A 92 -16.33 -10.38 -18.40
C TYR A 92 -17.32 -11.41 -18.96
N THR A 93 -16.79 -12.53 -19.43
CA THR A 93 -17.55 -13.77 -19.65
C THR A 93 -17.56 -14.63 -18.39
N SER A 94 -18.42 -15.66 -18.34
CA SER A 94 -18.38 -16.67 -17.27
C SER A 94 -17.01 -17.34 -17.21
N GLN A 95 -16.45 -17.75 -18.35
CA GLN A 95 -15.14 -18.40 -18.41
C GLN A 95 -14.02 -17.52 -17.86
N LEU A 96 -14.04 -16.20 -18.13
CA LEU A 96 -13.04 -15.30 -17.57
C LEU A 96 -13.08 -15.28 -16.04
N ILE A 97 -14.28 -15.25 -15.45
CA ILE A 97 -14.42 -15.28 -13.98
C ILE A 97 -13.88 -16.58 -13.41
N ASP A 98 -14.17 -17.72 -14.05
CA ASP A 98 -13.71 -19.02 -13.57
C ASP A 98 -12.18 -19.12 -13.63
N HIS A 99 -11.57 -18.67 -14.73
CA HIS A 99 -10.10 -18.60 -14.86
C HIS A 99 -9.46 -17.66 -13.84
N LEU A 100 -10.03 -16.47 -13.62
CA LEU A 100 -9.52 -15.54 -12.60
C LEU A 100 -9.64 -16.14 -11.20
N THR A 101 -10.75 -16.82 -10.92
CA THR A 101 -10.98 -17.47 -9.63
C THR A 101 -9.96 -18.58 -9.39
N LEU A 102 -9.73 -19.44 -10.38
CA LEU A 102 -8.72 -20.48 -10.33
C LEU A 102 -7.32 -19.88 -10.11
N LEU A 103 -6.94 -18.89 -10.94
CA LEU A 103 -5.66 -18.20 -10.87
C LEU A 103 -5.43 -17.58 -9.48
N PHE A 104 -6.41 -16.84 -8.96
CA PHE A 104 -6.31 -16.20 -7.66
C PHE A 104 -6.20 -17.20 -6.51
N ASN A 105 -6.95 -18.31 -6.57
CA ASN A 105 -6.82 -19.38 -5.58
C ASN A 105 -5.41 -20.00 -5.63
N SER A 106 -4.90 -20.34 -6.82
CA SER A 106 -3.55 -20.90 -6.98
C SER A 106 -2.46 -19.95 -6.47
N ILE A 107 -2.56 -18.64 -6.76
CA ILE A 107 -1.62 -17.64 -6.27
C ILE A 107 -1.60 -17.60 -4.73
N VAL A 108 -2.77 -17.67 -4.09
CA VAL A 108 -2.87 -17.63 -2.63
C VAL A 108 -2.41 -18.96 -1.99
N ASP A 109 -2.67 -20.09 -2.63
CA ASP A 109 -2.21 -21.41 -2.19
C ASP A 109 -0.69 -21.51 -2.20
N VAL A 110 -0.08 -21.17 -3.34
CA VAL A 110 1.38 -21.10 -3.48
C VAL A 110 1.94 -19.99 -2.59
N GLY A 111 1.19 -18.91 -2.39
CA GLY A 111 1.60 -17.73 -1.65
C GLY A 111 2.67 -16.92 -2.39
N TYR A 112 2.66 -16.96 -3.72
CA TYR A 112 3.59 -16.26 -4.59
C TYR A 112 2.85 -15.38 -5.59
N ILE A 113 3.19 -14.10 -5.63
CA ILE A 113 2.64 -13.13 -6.56
C ILE A 113 3.53 -13.05 -7.80
N PRO A 114 2.95 -13.15 -9.02
CA PRO A 114 3.69 -12.98 -10.26
C PRO A 114 4.53 -11.69 -10.28
N SER A 115 5.77 -11.78 -10.74
CA SER A 115 6.68 -10.63 -10.85
C SER A 115 6.08 -9.48 -11.67
N MET A 116 5.36 -9.81 -12.75
CA MET A 116 4.63 -8.83 -13.57
C MET A 116 3.60 -7.98 -12.79
N TRP A 117 3.02 -8.52 -11.71
CA TRP A 117 2.07 -7.78 -10.87
C TRP A 117 2.76 -6.95 -9.78
N LYS A 118 4.07 -7.13 -9.61
CA LYS A 118 4.93 -6.36 -8.70
C LYS A 118 5.68 -5.24 -9.41
N LYS A 119 5.67 -5.22 -10.75
CA LYS A 119 6.21 -4.14 -11.58
C LYS A 119 5.23 -2.97 -11.63
N ALA A 120 5.71 -1.76 -11.39
CA ALA A 120 4.93 -0.53 -11.50
C ALA A 120 5.49 0.42 -12.57
N ASN A 121 4.61 1.09 -13.31
CA ASN A 121 4.97 2.33 -14.00
C ASN A 121 4.74 3.49 -13.04
N ILE A 122 5.75 4.32 -12.79
CA ILE A 122 5.64 5.51 -11.96
C ILE A 122 5.32 6.69 -12.86
N ILE A 123 4.14 7.28 -12.66
CA ILE A 123 3.80 8.59 -13.23
C ILE A 123 4.01 9.67 -12.18
N LEU A 124 4.32 10.89 -12.63
CA LEU A 124 4.70 11.99 -11.76
C LEU A 124 3.64 13.08 -11.77
N LEU A 125 3.08 13.39 -10.60
CA LEU A 125 2.16 14.51 -10.44
C LEU A 125 2.82 15.68 -9.72
N LEU A 126 2.90 16.83 -10.38
CA LEU A 126 3.42 18.05 -9.78
C LEU A 126 2.54 18.49 -8.60
N LYS A 127 3.15 18.78 -7.45
CA LYS A 127 2.46 19.38 -6.31
C LYS A 127 2.01 20.80 -6.70
N PRO A 128 0.78 21.22 -6.34
CA PRO A 128 0.32 22.59 -6.60
C PRO A 128 1.33 23.62 -6.06
N ASN A 129 1.62 24.64 -6.86
CA ASN A 129 2.49 25.77 -6.50
C ASN A 129 3.93 25.38 -6.10
N LYS A 130 4.46 24.28 -6.65
CA LYS A 130 5.87 23.87 -6.47
C LYS A 130 6.66 24.00 -7.77
N ASP A 131 7.96 24.19 -7.63
CA ASP A 131 8.87 24.35 -8.76
C ASP A 131 8.96 23.06 -9.60
N LYS A 132 8.61 23.14 -10.88
CA LYS A 132 8.65 22.04 -11.86
C LYS A 132 10.07 21.54 -12.17
N HIS A 133 11.10 22.29 -11.80
CA HIS A 133 12.50 21.92 -12.08
C HIS A 133 13.14 21.06 -10.97
N GLN A 134 12.41 20.84 -9.86
CA GLN A 134 12.85 20.08 -8.70
C GLN A 134 12.15 18.72 -8.60
N PRO A 135 12.88 17.58 -8.54
CA PRO A 135 12.27 16.26 -8.43
C PRO A 135 11.36 16.08 -7.20
N SER A 136 11.75 16.70 -6.08
CA SER A 136 10.99 16.67 -4.81
C SER A 136 9.60 17.35 -4.89
N SER A 137 9.37 18.16 -5.94
CA SER A 137 8.07 18.79 -6.21
C SER A 137 7.03 17.82 -6.75
N TYR A 138 7.42 16.62 -7.16
CA TYR A 138 6.52 15.64 -7.76
C TYR A 138 6.08 14.59 -6.73
N ARG A 139 4.87 14.04 -6.94
CA ARG A 139 4.36 12.86 -6.24
C ARG A 139 4.46 11.67 -7.18
N PRO A 140 5.19 10.60 -6.82
CA PRO A 140 5.21 9.38 -7.60
C PRO A 140 3.88 8.63 -7.39
N ILE A 141 3.24 8.22 -8.48
CA ILE A 141 2.07 7.33 -8.45
C ILE A 141 2.45 6.03 -9.15
N SER A 142 2.43 4.94 -8.40
CA SER A 142 2.67 3.60 -8.93
C SER A 142 1.42 3.04 -9.60
N LEU A 143 1.49 2.86 -10.91
CA LEU A 143 0.50 2.17 -11.70
C LEU A 143 0.84 0.68 -11.77
N LEU A 144 0.08 -0.14 -11.04
CA LEU A 144 0.19 -1.60 -11.02
C LEU A 144 -0.87 -2.26 -11.91
N SER A 145 -0.62 -3.52 -12.29
CA SER A 145 -1.57 -4.40 -13.00
C SER A 145 -2.96 -4.37 -12.38
N CYS A 146 -4.00 -4.27 -13.21
CA CYS A 146 -5.38 -4.30 -12.73
C CYS A 146 -5.76 -5.65 -12.11
N LEU A 147 -5.20 -6.75 -12.62
CA LEU A 147 -5.41 -8.10 -12.10
C LEU A 147 -4.80 -8.26 -10.71
N GLY A 148 -3.56 -7.78 -10.52
CA GLY A 148 -2.91 -7.74 -9.20
C GLY A 148 -3.71 -6.92 -8.19
N LYS A 149 -4.17 -5.72 -8.59
CA LYS A 149 -5.02 -4.86 -7.74
C LYS A 149 -6.37 -5.49 -7.41
N LEU A 150 -6.95 -6.28 -8.32
CA LEU A 150 -8.20 -7.00 -8.08
C LEU A 150 -8.03 -8.04 -6.97
N LEU A 151 -6.97 -8.85 -7.04
CA LEU A 151 -6.62 -9.80 -5.98
C LEU A 151 -6.31 -9.09 -4.65
N GLU A 152 -5.53 -8.01 -4.69
CA GLU A 152 -5.20 -7.21 -3.51
C GLU A 152 -6.49 -6.72 -2.82
N ARG A 153 -7.48 -6.29 -3.59
CA ARG A 153 -8.77 -5.81 -3.05
C ARG A 153 -9.53 -6.91 -2.32
N ILE A 154 -9.51 -8.15 -2.83
CA ILE A 154 -10.09 -9.33 -2.20
C ILE A 154 -9.37 -9.64 -0.87
N ILE A 155 -8.04 -9.70 -0.90
CA ILE A 155 -7.22 -9.98 0.28
C ILE A 155 -7.40 -8.88 1.35
N LYS A 156 -7.41 -7.60 0.94
CA LYS A 156 -7.66 -6.46 1.82
C LYS A 156 -9.01 -6.56 2.52
N GLN A 157 -10.07 -6.91 1.81
CA GLN A 157 -11.40 -7.05 2.43
C GLN A 157 -11.41 -8.16 3.48
N ARG A 158 -10.82 -9.31 3.16
CA ARG A 158 -10.70 -10.45 4.09
C ARG A 158 -9.86 -10.09 5.32
N LEU A 159 -8.75 -9.37 5.13
CA LEU A 159 -7.91 -8.85 6.21
C LEU A 159 -8.70 -7.89 7.10
N LEU A 160 -9.37 -6.88 6.53
CA LEU A 160 -10.16 -5.91 7.28
C LEU A 160 -11.28 -6.57 8.08
N LEU A 161 -11.96 -7.58 7.52
CA LEU A 161 -12.97 -8.34 8.26
C LEU A 161 -12.39 -9.04 9.50
N LYS A 162 -11.17 -9.58 9.42
CA LYS A 162 -10.50 -10.19 10.57
C LYS A 162 -10.06 -9.15 11.61
N LEU A 163 -9.47 -8.05 11.16
CA LEU A 163 -9.04 -6.95 12.04
C LEU A 163 -10.22 -6.31 12.78
N ASN A 164 -11.35 -6.12 12.09
CA ASN A 164 -12.56 -5.55 12.68
C ASN A 164 -13.22 -6.50 13.68
N ARG A 165 -13.34 -7.79 13.37
CA ARG A 165 -13.91 -8.78 14.31
C ARG A 165 -13.13 -8.88 15.62
N ARG A 166 -11.82 -8.64 15.58
CA ARG A 166 -10.94 -8.65 16.76
C ARG A 166 -10.76 -7.27 17.40
N ASN A 167 -11.42 -6.22 16.89
CA ASN A 167 -11.25 -4.83 17.33
C ASN A 167 -9.78 -4.37 17.44
N ILE A 168 -8.90 -4.86 16.54
CA ILE A 168 -7.46 -4.56 16.56
C ILE A 168 -7.19 -3.09 16.20
N LEU A 169 -8.01 -2.52 15.32
CA LEU A 169 -7.81 -1.16 14.84
C LEU A 169 -8.45 -0.14 15.81
N PRO A 170 -7.73 0.92 16.21
CA PRO A 170 -8.25 1.93 17.14
C PRO A 170 -9.56 2.54 16.66
N GLN A 171 -10.51 2.73 17.60
CA GLN A 171 -11.80 3.34 17.29
C GLN A 171 -11.68 4.77 16.76
N HIS A 172 -10.60 5.46 17.07
CA HIS A 172 -10.36 6.84 16.64
C HIS A 172 -9.61 6.95 15.30
N GLN A 173 -9.14 5.83 14.75
CA GLN A 173 -8.61 5.83 13.40
C GLN A 173 -9.76 6.03 12.41
N ALA A 174 -9.75 7.17 11.71
CA ALA A 174 -10.72 7.52 10.68
C ALA A 174 -10.18 7.30 9.26
N GLY A 175 -8.88 7.54 9.05
CA GLY A 175 -8.21 7.35 7.76
C GLY A 175 -8.32 5.91 7.26
N PHE A 176 -8.64 5.75 5.97
CA PHE A 176 -8.73 4.46 5.26
C PHE A 176 -9.72 3.44 5.86
N ARG A 177 -10.67 3.90 6.68
CA ARG A 177 -11.68 3.05 7.32
C ARG A 177 -13.03 3.20 6.62
N PRO A 178 -13.75 2.09 6.35
CA PRO A 178 -15.09 2.18 5.80
C PRO A 178 -16.01 2.90 6.79
N LYS A 179 -16.93 3.72 6.26
CA LYS A 179 -17.93 4.48 7.03
C LYS A 179 -17.34 5.47 8.05
N LYS A 180 -16.09 5.91 7.86
CA LYS A 180 -15.48 6.99 8.65
C LYS A 180 -15.00 8.10 7.73
N SER A 181 -15.07 9.34 8.24
CA SER A 181 -14.65 10.56 7.54
C SER A 181 -13.73 11.39 8.45
N THR A 182 -12.94 12.28 7.86
CA THR A 182 -12.15 13.27 8.59
C THR A 182 -13.02 14.13 9.50
N MET A 183 -14.27 14.39 9.10
CA MET A 183 -15.26 15.13 9.90
C MET A 183 -15.48 14.52 11.30
N TYR A 184 -15.43 13.19 11.43
CA TYR A 184 -15.58 12.53 12.73
C TYR A 184 -14.52 12.98 13.73
N ASN A 185 -13.27 13.11 13.27
CA ASN A 185 -12.17 13.56 14.14
C ASN A 185 -12.25 15.05 14.44
N ILE A 186 -12.72 15.87 13.50
CA ILE A 186 -12.93 17.32 13.71
C ILE A 186 -13.97 17.55 14.82
N VAL A 187 -15.16 16.95 14.69
CA VAL A 187 -16.23 17.07 15.68
C VAL A 187 -15.78 16.55 17.05
N ARG A 188 -14.95 15.51 17.08
CA ARG A 188 -14.39 14.99 18.34
C ARG A 188 -13.46 15.99 19.02
N ILE A 189 -12.54 16.60 18.27
CA ILE A 189 -11.63 17.63 18.81
C ILE A 189 -12.43 18.84 19.29
N GLU A 190 -13.40 19.30 18.50
CA GLU A 190 -14.28 20.42 18.88
C GLU A 190 -15.05 20.13 20.18
N ARG A 191 -15.66 18.95 20.30
CA ARG A 191 -16.36 18.51 21.52
C ARG A 191 -15.43 18.47 22.73
N TYR A 192 -14.21 17.97 22.55
CA TYR A 192 -13.21 17.96 23.61
C TYR A 192 -12.88 19.38 24.08
N ILE A 193 -12.61 20.30 23.16
CA ILE A 193 -12.32 21.71 23.47
C ILE A 193 -13.50 22.35 24.22
N LYS A 194 -14.73 22.23 23.70
CA LYS A 194 -15.93 22.76 24.37
C LYS A 194 -16.11 22.20 25.78
N SER A 195 -15.88 20.90 25.98
CA SER A 195 -16.01 20.26 27.30
C SER A 195 -15.01 20.79 28.34
N GLN A 196 -13.81 21.22 27.90
CA GLN A 196 -12.81 21.80 28.81
C GLN A 196 -13.10 23.28 29.09
N LEU A 197 -13.56 24.04 28.09
CA LEU A 197 -13.88 25.47 28.21
C LEU A 197 -15.11 25.72 29.09
N HIS A 198 -16.15 24.88 28.96
CA HIS A 198 -17.40 25.01 29.73
C HIS A 198 -17.39 24.21 31.04
N HIS A 199 -16.22 23.78 31.52
CA HIS A 199 -16.14 22.97 32.73
C HIS A 199 -16.55 23.82 33.96
N PRO A 200 -17.56 23.39 34.75
CA PRO A 200 -18.25 24.25 35.73
C PRO A 200 -17.39 24.69 36.91
N ILE A 201 -16.35 23.93 37.23
CA ILE A 201 -15.60 24.09 38.49
C ILE A 201 -14.29 24.88 38.31
N LYS A 202 -13.66 24.84 37.12
CA LYS A 202 -12.38 25.53 36.81
C LYS A 202 -12.24 25.75 35.31
N ARG A 203 -11.69 26.92 34.91
CA ARG A 203 -11.24 27.15 33.53
C ARG A 203 -10.09 26.20 33.21
N ARG A 204 -10.35 25.18 32.40
CA ARG A 204 -9.32 24.24 31.91
C ARG A 204 -8.81 24.69 30.55
N HIS A 205 -7.54 24.41 30.30
CA HIS A 205 -6.89 24.69 29.02
C HIS A 205 -6.90 23.41 28.17
N ALA A 206 -7.12 23.55 26.86
CA ALA A 206 -7.01 22.46 25.91
C ALA A 206 -5.77 22.67 25.04
N ALA A 207 -4.84 21.72 25.05
CA ALA A 207 -3.68 21.69 24.19
C ALA A 207 -3.79 20.53 23.20
N ALA A 208 -3.26 20.71 21.99
CA ALA A 208 -3.22 19.68 20.95
C ALA A 208 -1.80 19.54 20.41
N ILE A 209 -1.35 18.29 20.22
CA ILE A 209 -0.07 17.95 19.62
C ILE A 209 -0.36 17.20 18.32
N PHE A 210 0.18 17.70 17.22
CA PHE A 210 0.01 17.10 15.89
C PHE A 210 1.32 16.45 15.46
N PHE A 211 1.24 15.20 15.00
CA PHE A 211 2.36 14.47 14.44
C PHE A 211 2.13 14.30 12.93
N ASP A 212 3.17 14.57 12.14
CA ASP A 212 3.20 14.28 10.72
C ASP A 212 4.39 13.38 10.39
N ILE A 213 4.14 12.32 9.62
CA ILE A 213 5.16 11.33 9.27
C ILE A 213 5.64 11.63 7.85
N LYS A 214 6.93 11.96 7.71
CA LYS A 214 7.56 12.17 6.41
C LYS A 214 7.47 10.88 5.59
N ALA A 215 6.91 10.97 4.38
CA ALA A 215 6.84 9.87 3.41
C ALA A 215 6.30 8.55 4.03
N ALA A 216 5.15 8.61 4.70
CA ALA A 216 4.64 7.50 5.53
C ALA A 216 4.45 6.15 4.81
N PHE A 217 4.26 6.14 3.49
CA PHE A 217 4.15 4.89 2.71
C PHE A 217 5.52 4.35 2.28
N ASP A 218 6.46 5.23 1.98
CA ASP A 218 7.77 4.86 1.45
C ASP A 218 8.74 4.50 2.59
N SER A 219 8.53 5.06 3.79
CA SER A 219 9.34 4.82 4.99
C SER A 219 8.88 3.62 5.84
N VAL A 220 7.99 2.76 5.31
CA VAL A 220 7.47 1.63 6.09
C VAL A 220 8.57 0.60 6.35
N TRP A 221 8.84 0.35 7.63
CA TRP A 221 9.76 -0.72 8.03
C TRP A 221 9.13 -2.10 7.79
N HIS A 222 9.47 -2.71 6.65
CA HIS A 222 8.87 -3.98 6.19
C HIS A 222 9.04 -5.13 7.18
N GLU A 223 10.19 -5.25 7.84
CA GLU A 223 10.43 -6.30 8.83
C GLU A 223 9.54 -6.11 10.07
N GLY A 224 9.45 -4.88 10.60
CA GLY A 224 8.54 -4.56 11.69
C GLY A 224 7.08 -4.83 11.33
N LEU A 225 6.68 -4.59 10.08
CA LEU A 225 5.34 -4.90 9.58
C LEU A 225 5.07 -6.42 9.60
N ILE A 226 6.01 -7.22 9.10
CA ILE A 226 5.90 -8.70 9.09
C ILE A 226 5.86 -9.24 10.52
N TYR A 227 6.73 -8.74 11.40
CA TYR A 227 6.75 -9.09 12.82
C TYR A 227 5.39 -8.80 13.47
N LYS A 228 4.84 -7.59 13.26
CA LYS A 228 3.54 -7.18 13.79
C LYS A 228 2.39 -8.03 13.26
N PHE A 229 2.42 -8.44 11.99
CA PHE A 229 1.38 -9.33 11.45
C PHE A 229 1.41 -10.73 12.05
N ASN A 230 2.60 -11.25 12.34
CA ASN A 230 2.75 -12.51 13.06
C ASN A 230 2.28 -12.39 14.51
N ASP A 231 2.65 -11.32 15.21
CA ASP A 231 2.23 -11.03 16.59
C ASP A 231 0.70 -10.90 16.73
N LEU A 232 0.04 -10.23 15.77
CA LEU A 232 -1.42 -10.12 15.68
C LEU A 232 -2.12 -11.45 15.32
N ARG A 233 -1.37 -12.54 15.14
CA ARG A 233 -1.86 -13.87 14.76
C ARG A 233 -2.79 -13.81 13.55
N LEU A 234 -2.37 -13.08 12.51
CA LEU A 234 -3.09 -13.04 11.25
C LEU A 234 -2.97 -14.38 10.51
N PRO A 235 -3.94 -14.73 9.64
CA PRO A 235 -3.87 -15.95 8.85
C PRO A 235 -2.57 -16.02 8.03
N THR A 236 -1.93 -17.18 8.05
CA THR A 236 -0.63 -17.41 7.39
C THR A 236 -0.68 -17.12 5.89
N TYR A 237 -1.78 -17.43 5.19
CA TYR A 237 -1.92 -17.13 3.75
C TYR A 237 -1.85 -15.62 3.47
N ILE A 238 -2.36 -14.77 4.37
CA ILE A 238 -2.29 -13.31 4.21
C ILE A 238 -0.87 -12.83 4.44
N ILE A 239 -0.20 -13.34 5.49
CA ILE A 239 1.19 -12.96 5.79
C ILE A 239 2.10 -13.37 4.62
N LYS A 240 1.96 -14.60 4.13
CA LYS A 240 2.70 -15.13 2.98
C LYS A 240 2.47 -14.29 1.71
N TYR A 241 1.21 -13.96 1.41
CA TYR A 241 0.85 -13.07 0.30
C TYR A 241 1.53 -11.69 0.42
N ILE A 242 1.49 -11.06 1.61
CA ILE A 242 2.08 -9.74 1.83
C ILE A 242 3.60 -9.78 1.73
N ILE A 243 4.27 -10.79 2.30
CA ILE A 243 5.71 -10.99 2.15
C ILE A 243 6.06 -11.07 0.66
N SER A 244 5.36 -11.91 -0.10
CA SER A 244 5.60 -12.05 -1.54
C SER A 244 5.35 -10.77 -2.32
N PHE A 245 4.42 -9.91 -1.89
CA PHE A 245 4.11 -8.63 -2.53
C PHE A 245 5.18 -7.56 -2.30
N LEU A 246 5.78 -7.55 -1.10
CA LEU A 246 6.76 -6.55 -0.69
C LEU A 246 8.17 -6.87 -1.22
N GLU A 247 8.46 -8.14 -1.49
CA GLU A 247 9.77 -8.60 -1.98
C GLU A 247 9.90 -8.51 -3.51
N ASN A 248 11.11 -8.15 -3.98
CA ASN A 248 11.51 -8.12 -5.39
C ASN A 248 10.54 -7.30 -6.26
N ARG A 249 10.22 -6.09 -5.79
CA ARG A 249 9.43 -5.11 -6.54
C ARG A 249 10.35 -4.30 -7.43
N THR A 250 9.86 -3.94 -8.61
CA THR A 250 10.58 -3.11 -9.58
C THR A 250 9.66 -2.00 -10.05
N ALA A 251 10.23 -0.85 -10.42
CA ALA A 251 9.46 0.24 -10.97
C ALA A 251 10.25 0.93 -12.09
N THR A 252 9.52 1.46 -13.07
CA THR A 252 10.05 2.27 -14.18
C THR A 252 9.36 3.62 -14.17
N VAL A 253 10.12 4.72 -14.25
CA VAL A 253 9.55 6.06 -14.32
C VAL A 253 9.14 6.36 -15.75
N GLU A 254 7.91 6.82 -15.92
CA GLU A 254 7.35 7.20 -17.21
C GLU A 254 7.15 8.71 -17.26
N LEU A 255 7.75 9.35 -18.27
CA LEU A 255 7.67 10.78 -18.50
C LEU A 255 7.45 11.04 -19.99
N ASP A 256 6.29 11.60 -20.33
CA ASP A 256 5.88 11.89 -21.72
C ASP A 256 6.15 10.74 -22.70
N ASN A 257 5.68 9.54 -22.35
CA ASN A 257 5.86 8.26 -23.07
C ASN A 257 7.31 7.73 -23.13
N THR A 258 8.24 8.34 -22.41
CA THR A 258 9.64 7.88 -22.29
C THR A 258 9.82 7.15 -20.97
N LEU A 259 10.44 5.98 -20.99
CA LEU A 259 10.69 5.14 -19.82
C LEU A 259 12.16 5.21 -19.39
N SER A 260 12.41 5.30 -18.08
CA SER A 260 13.73 5.13 -17.47
C SER A 260 14.19 3.67 -17.45
#